data_AF-C1N651-F1
#
_entry.id   AF-C1N651-F1
#
_cell.length_a   1.000
_cell.length_b   1.000
_cell.length_c   1.000
_cell.angle_alpha   90.00
_cell.angle_beta   90.00
_cell.angle_gamma   90.00
#
_symmetry.space_group_name_H-M   'P 1'
#
loop_
_entity.id
_entity.type
_entity.pdbx_description
1 polymer ?
#
loop_
_entity_poly.entity_id
_entity_poly.type
_entity_poly.pdbx_seq_one_letter_code
_entity_poly.pdbx_strand_id
1 'polypeptide(L)'
;MTAHGVSGPRGVGSAMLDKNVEKLLSEPWGAAKVGVHYTKEVLGSLCEQFSRLEPQARRGALQGTLFMRKGQRSGLNDEVEDLVAVATDDKDQWASLIARALGGLKQRFDLQRLQQDVPAVSYSPDLERTLAREFRAQ
;
A
#
# COMPACT_ATOMS: atom_id res chain seq x y z
N MET A 1 13.47 44.16 -29.15
CA MET A 1 13.30 42.72 -29.45
C MET A 1 13.77 41.95 -28.23
N THR A 2 12.84 41.24 -27.61
CA THR A 2 12.97 40.43 -26.40
C THR A 2 13.61 39.08 -26.73
N ALA A 3 14.55 38.63 -25.90
CA ALA A 3 14.97 37.23 -25.86
C ALA A 3 14.70 36.70 -24.44
N HIS A 4 13.59 35.96 -24.31
CA HIS A 4 13.27 35.18 -23.13
C HIS A 4 14.18 33.95 -23.08
N GLY A 5 15.09 33.90 -22.11
CA GLY A 5 15.70 32.66 -21.67
C GLY A 5 14.65 31.82 -20.95
N VAL A 6 14.27 30.70 -21.56
CA VAL A 6 13.37 29.70 -21.00
C VAL A 6 14.06 29.07 -19.79
N SER A 7 13.66 29.51 -18.60
CA SER A 7 13.89 28.76 -17.36
C SER A 7 13.05 27.49 -17.41
N GLY A 8 13.67 26.36 -17.72
CA GLY A 8 13.05 25.05 -17.50
C GLY A 8 12.72 24.87 -16.01
N PRO A 9 11.64 24.14 -15.65
CA PRO A 9 11.37 23.83 -14.26
C PRO A 9 12.52 22.96 -13.72
N ARG A 10 13.25 23.53 -12.77
CA ARG A 10 14.26 22.85 -11.96
C ARG A 10 13.61 21.68 -11.24
N GLY A 11 14.35 20.57 -11.14
CA GLY A 11 13.90 19.31 -10.56
C GLY A 11 13.11 19.50 -9.27
N VAL A 12 11.94 18.86 -9.23
CA VAL A 12 11.12 18.72 -8.04
C VAL A 12 11.93 17.88 -7.06
N GLY A 13 12.51 18.55 -6.06
CA GLY A 13 13.13 17.86 -4.94
C GLY A 13 12.07 17.00 -4.26
N SER A 14 12.36 15.70 -4.16
CA SER A 14 11.58 14.72 -3.39
C SER A 14 11.15 15.34 -2.06
N ALA A 15 9.86 15.67 -1.93
CA ALA A 15 9.31 16.13 -0.67
C ALA A 15 9.34 14.92 0.27
N MET A 16 10.26 14.95 1.24
CA MET A 16 10.38 13.90 2.25
C MET A 16 9.02 13.72 2.94
N LEU A 17 8.59 12.46 3.08
CA LEU A 17 7.32 12.16 3.73
C LEU A 17 7.43 12.65 5.19
N ASP A 18 6.45 13.41 5.65
CA ASP A 18 6.43 13.87 7.05
C ASP A 18 6.46 12.64 7.98
N LYS A 19 7.37 12.64 8.96
CA LYS A 19 7.49 11.59 9.98
C LYS A 19 6.16 11.33 10.70
N ASN A 20 5.30 12.34 10.82
CA ASN A 20 3.96 12.20 11.38
C ASN A 20 3.06 11.32 10.49
N VAL A 21 3.20 11.41 9.17
CA VAL A 21 2.46 10.59 8.21
C VAL A 21 2.92 9.14 8.31
N GLU A 22 4.24 8.89 8.35
CA GLU A 22 4.76 7.52 8.53
C GLU A 22 4.28 6.88 9.83
N LYS A 23 4.27 7.65 10.93
CA LYS A 23 3.72 7.19 12.21
C LYS A 23 2.24 6.82 12.10
N LEU A 24 1.43 7.69 11.48
CA LEU A 24 0.01 7.42 11.27
C LEU A 24 -0.22 6.18 10.38
N LEU A 25 0.57 6.01 9.32
CA LEU A 25 0.48 4.83 8.46
C LEU A 25 0.83 3.53 9.21
N SER A 26 1.64 3.62 10.25
CA SER A 26 1.99 2.46 11.09
C SER A 26 0.89 2.07 12.09
N GLU A 27 -0.12 2.93 12.31
CA GLU A 27 -1.20 2.67 13.25
C GLU A 27 -2.36 1.87 12.61
N PRO A 28 -3.02 0.94 13.33
CA PRO A 28 -4.07 0.06 12.77
C PRO A 28 -5.21 0.77 12.04
N TRP A 29 -5.55 2.00 12.44
CA TRP A 29 -6.59 2.82 11.81
C TRP A 29 -6.06 4.13 11.22
N GLY A 30 -4.78 4.42 11.38
CA GLY A 30 -4.20 5.66 10.87
C GLY A 30 -4.10 5.66 9.34
N ALA A 31 -3.89 4.50 8.72
CA ALA A 31 -3.96 4.32 7.27
C ALA A 31 -5.27 4.83 6.65
N ALA A 32 -6.42 4.58 7.28
CA ALA A 32 -7.71 5.07 6.80
C ALA A 32 -7.82 6.60 6.89
N LYS A 33 -7.30 7.19 7.97
CA LYS A 33 -7.27 8.65 8.15
C LYS A 33 -6.36 9.33 7.12
N VAL A 34 -5.22 8.73 6.79
CA VAL A 34 -4.29 9.31 5.81
C VAL A 34 -4.81 9.08 4.38
N GLY A 35 -5.36 7.91 4.08
CA GLY A 35 -5.82 7.53 2.73
C GLY A 35 -6.86 8.47 2.11
N VAL A 36 -7.79 9.00 2.91
CA VAL A 36 -8.77 9.99 2.45
C VAL A 36 -8.15 11.33 2.03
N HIS A 37 -6.88 11.56 2.35
CA HIS A 37 -6.11 12.76 2.04
C HIS A 37 -4.99 12.53 1.00
N TYR A 38 -4.91 11.35 0.38
CA TYR A 38 -3.91 11.10 -0.67
C TYR A 38 -4.03 12.07 -1.85
N THR A 39 -2.91 12.68 -2.20
CA THR A 39 -2.76 13.46 -3.41
C THR A 39 -1.71 12.81 -4.30
N LYS A 40 -1.57 13.30 -5.53
CA LYS A 40 -0.51 12.86 -6.44
C LYS A 40 0.87 13.01 -5.81
N GLU A 41 1.09 14.12 -5.10
CA GLU A 41 2.35 14.42 -4.42
C GLU A 41 2.61 13.45 -3.27
N VAL A 42 1.59 13.17 -2.44
CA VAL A 42 1.73 12.20 -1.33
C VAL A 42 2.04 10.81 -1.85
N LEU A 43 1.33 10.34 -2.88
CA LEU A 43 1.58 9.04 -3.48
C LEU A 43 2.95 8.97 -4.16
N GLY A 44 3.38 10.02 -4.86
CA GLY A 44 4.73 10.13 -5.42
C GLY A 44 5.82 10.02 -4.34
N SER A 45 5.69 10.77 -3.24
CA SER A 45 6.60 10.68 -2.10
C SER A 45 6.62 9.28 -1.47
N LEU A 46 5.45 8.61 -1.37
CA LEU A 46 5.35 7.25 -0.87
C LEU A 46 6.09 6.26 -1.77
N CYS A 47 5.94 6.36 -3.09
CA CYS A 47 6.66 5.51 -4.06
C CYS A 47 8.18 5.67 -3.93
N GLU A 48 8.67 6.91 -3.91
CA GLU A 48 10.11 7.21 -3.82
C GLU A 48 10.76 6.70 -2.52
N GLN A 49 9.99 6.70 -1.42
CA GLN A 49 10.49 6.40 -0.08
C GLN A 49 10.08 4.99 0.40
N PHE A 50 9.30 4.24 -0.38
CA PHE A 50 8.62 3.02 0.05
C PHE A 50 9.56 2.00 0.73
N SER A 51 10.73 1.76 0.13
CA SER A 51 11.70 0.78 0.65
C SER A 51 12.36 1.19 1.97
N ARG A 52 12.31 2.49 2.32
CA ARG A 52 12.86 3.07 3.55
C ARG A 52 11.86 3.14 4.69
N LEU A 53 10.56 3.07 4.39
CA LEU A 53 9.50 3.08 5.40
C LEU A 53 9.61 1.86 6.32
N GLU A 54 9.09 1.99 7.54
CA GLU A 54 8.88 0.83 8.40
C GLU A 54 7.87 -0.15 7.77
N PRO A 55 7.96 -1.48 8.02
CA PRO A 55 7.06 -2.47 7.43
C PRO A 55 5.57 -2.17 7.66
N GLN A 56 5.20 -1.69 8.85
CA GLN A 56 3.83 -1.32 9.19
C GLN A 56 3.36 -0.12 8.36
N ALA A 57 4.23 0.89 8.17
CA ALA A 57 3.93 2.04 7.33
C ALA A 57 3.77 1.65 5.85
N ARG A 58 4.58 0.71 5.33
CA ARG A 58 4.40 0.16 3.97
C ARG A 58 3.02 -0.48 3.79
N ARG A 59 2.61 -1.33 4.73
CA ARG A 59 1.27 -1.95 4.73
C ARG A 59 0.17 -0.89 4.80
N GLY A 60 0.33 0.09 5.70
CA GLY A 60 -0.61 1.19 5.86
C GLY A 60 -0.72 2.07 4.63
N ALA A 61 0.38 2.32 3.90
CA ALA A 61 0.38 3.07 2.65
C ALA A 61 -0.50 2.39 1.58
N LEU A 62 -0.37 1.07 1.45
CA LEU A 62 -1.19 0.28 0.54
C LEU A 62 -2.66 0.22 0.99
N GLN A 63 -2.90 -0.03 2.29
CA GLN A 63 -4.25 -0.06 2.87
C GLN A 63 -4.96 1.28 2.76
N GLY A 64 -4.25 2.40 2.89
CA GLY A 64 -4.80 3.75 2.74
C GLY A 64 -5.49 3.94 1.38
N THR A 65 -4.99 3.26 0.34
CA THR A 65 -5.58 3.34 -1.01
C THR A 65 -7.01 2.76 -1.08
N LEU A 66 -7.38 1.87 -0.15
CA LEU A 66 -8.73 1.30 -0.04
C LEU A 66 -9.75 2.30 0.54
N PHE A 67 -9.27 3.29 1.30
CA PHE A 67 -10.10 4.28 1.98
C PHE A 67 -10.21 5.61 1.22
N MET A 68 -9.58 5.72 0.05
CA MET A 68 -9.69 6.89 -0.82
C MET A 68 -11.14 7.13 -1.23
N ARG A 69 -11.54 8.40 -1.39
CA ARG A 69 -12.88 8.73 -1.88
C ARG A 69 -13.01 8.31 -3.35
N LYS A 70 -14.20 7.84 -3.77
CA LYS A 70 -14.44 7.33 -5.13
C LYS A 70 -13.97 8.30 -6.24
N GLY A 71 -14.28 9.59 -6.13
CA GLY A 71 -13.89 10.60 -7.13
C GLY A 71 -12.39 10.96 -7.11
N GLN A 72 -11.74 10.80 -5.96
CA GLN A 72 -10.30 10.98 -5.80
C GLN A 72 -9.56 9.78 -6.41
N ARG A 73 -10.03 8.56 -6.14
CA ARG A 73 -9.44 7.33 -6.66
C ARG A 73 -9.40 7.32 -8.18
N SER A 74 -10.48 7.72 -8.85
CA SER A 74 -10.52 7.75 -10.32
C SER A 74 -9.48 8.66 -10.95
N GLY A 75 -9.07 9.74 -10.26
CA GLY A 75 -8.07 10.69 -10.74
C GLY A 75 -6.64 10.40 -10.29
N LEU A 76 -6.42 9.35 -9.49
CA LEU A 76 -5.12 8.96 -8.95
C LEU A 76 -4.79 7.49 -9.24
N ASN A 77 -5.39 6.92 -10.29
CA ASN A 77 -5.24 5.50 -10.58
C ASN A 77 -3.80 5.16 -10.95
N ASP A 78 -3.18 5.95 -11.82
CA ASP A 78 -1.80 5.74 -12.26
C ASP A 78 -0.83 5.77 -11.07
N GLU A 79 -0.99 6.74 -10.16
CA GLU A 79 -0.15 6.86 -8.96
C GLU A 79 -0.34 5.69 -7.99
N VAL A 80 -1.56 5.15 -7.88
CA VAL A 80 -1.77 3.95 -7.07
C VAL A 80 -1.20 2.71 -7.76
N GLU A 81 -1.30 2.60 -9.08
CA GLU A 81 -0.68 1.52 -9.83
C GLU A 81 0.85 1.53 -9.68
N ASP A 82 1.48 2.70 -9.70
CA ASP A 82 2.91 2.86 -9.42
C ASP A 82 3.25 2.38 -7.99
N LEU A 83 2.47 2.78 -6.98
CA LEU A 83 2.68 2.36 -5.59
C LEU A 83 2.55 0.84 -5.45
N VAL A 84 1.55 0.25 -6.11
CA VAL A 84 1.33 -1.20 -6.14
C VAL A 84 2.50 -1.92 -6.83
N ALA A 85 2.99 -1.38 -7.95
CA ALA A 85 4.11 -1.96 -8.68
C ALA A 85 5.37 -2.02 -7.82
N VAL A 86 5.71 -0.91 -7.13
CA VAL A 86 6.86 -0.86 -6.21
C VAL A 86 6.72 -1.86 -5.06
N ALA A 87 5.50 -2.09 -4.59
CA ALA A 87 5.24 -2.96 -3.44
C ALA A 87 5.06 -4.45 -3.77
N THR A 88 4.85 -4.81 -5.04
CA THR A 88 4.48 -6.19 -5.46
C THR A 88 5.52 -7.23 -5.04
N ASP A 89 6.80 -6.86 -5.04
CA ASP A 89 7.93 -7.71 -4.64
C ASP A 89 8.64 -7.18 -3.38
N ASP A 90 7.92 -6.49 -2.50
CA ASP A 90 8.47 -5.99 -1.25
C ASP A 90 8.94 -7.14 -0.34
N LYS A 91 10.05 -6.90 0.38
CA LYS A 91 10.60 -7.84 1.37
C LYS A 91 9.64 -8.15 2.51
N ASP A 92 8.73 -7.23 2.84
CA ASP A 92 7.64 -7.48 3.75
C ASP A 92 6.52 -8.24 3.03
N GLN A 93 6.40 -9.53 3.35
CA GLN A 93 5.45 -10.44 2.69
C GLN A 93 4.01 -9.95 2.76
N TRP A 94 3.63 -9.26 3.83
CA TRP A 94 2.29 -8.69 3.98
C TRP A 94 2.07 -7.50 3.04
N ALA A 95 3.03 -6.58 2.91
CA ALA A 95 2.97 -5.51 1.92
C ALA A 95 2.88 -6.08 0.48
N SER A 96 3.71 -7.06 0.14
CA SER A 96 3.67 -7.74 -1.16
C SER A 96 2.30 -8.39 -1.44
N LEU A 97 1.72 -9.08 -0.46
CA LEU A 97 0.41 -9.70 -0.60
C LEU A 97 -0.71 -8.67 -0.82
N ILE A 98 -0.72 -7.60 -0.02
CA ILE A 98 -1.70 -6.52 -0.15
C ILE A 98 -1.58 -5.85 -1.53
N ALA A 99 -0.36 -5.59 -1.99
CA ALA A 99 -0.10 -5.02 -3.31
C ALA A 99 -0.62 -5.91 -4.44
N ARG A 100 -0.35 -7.22 -4.38
CA ARG A 100 -0.86 -8.18 -5.39
C ARG A 100 -2.39 -8.23 -5.44
N ALA A 101 -3.04 -8.15 -4.28
CA ALA A 101 -4.50 -8.06 -4.19
C ALA A 101 -5.04 -6.72 -4.72
N LEU A 102 -4.31 -5.61 -4.53
CA LEU A 102 -4.67 -4.28 -5.06
C LEU A 102 -4.46 -4.17 -6.58
N GLY A 103 -3.42 -4.80 -7.12
CA GLY A 103 -3.13 -4.86 -8.57
C GLY A 103 -4.01 -5.84 -9.35
N GLY A 104 -5.11 -6.29 -8.74
CA GLY A 104 -6.08 -7.21 -9.32
C GLY A 104 -6.95 -6.62 -10.43
N LEU A 105 -7.87 -7.44 -10.95
CA LEU A 105 -8.72 -7.10 -12.09
C LEU A 105 -9.56 -5.83 -11.86
N LYS A 106 -9.44 -4.86 -12.78
CA LYS A 106 -10.33 -3.68 -12.90
C LYS A 106 -10.44 -2.85 -11.61
N GLN A 107 -9.33 -2.60 -10.92
CA GLN A 107 -9.29 -1.77 -9.69
C GLN A 107 -10.16 -2.31 -8.55
N ARG A 108 -10.47 -3.61 -8.58
CA ARG A 108 -11.13 -4.30 -7.48
C ARG A 108 -10.08 -5.01 -6.64
N PHE A 109 -10.31 -5.03 -5.33
CA PHE A 109 -9.52 -5.84 -4.43
C PHE A 109 -9.75 -7.31 -4.75
N ASP A 110 -8.71 -7.98 -5.25
CA ASP A 110 -8.78 -9.35 -5.73
C ASP A 110 -8.51 -10.32 -4.59
N LEU A 111 -9.60 -10.85 -4.02
CA LEU A 111 -9.55 -11.83 -2.93
C LEU A 111 -8.90 -13.16 -3.37
N GLN A 112 -8.92 -13.51 -4.66
CA GLN A 112 -8.25 -14.72 -5.14
C GLN A 112 -6.73 -14.54 -5.14
N ARG A 113 -6.25 -13.31 -5.37
CA ARG A 113 -4.83 -12.97 -5.23
C ARG A 113 -4.39 -12.80 -3.78
N LEU A 114 -5.33 -12.67 -2.86
CA LEU A 114 -5.05 -12.57 -1.43
C LEU A 114 -4.63 -13.91 -0.79
N GLN A 115 -4.73 -15.07 -1.48
CA GLN A 115 -4.31 -16.38 -0.93
C GLN A 115 -3.96 -17.41 -2.03
N GLN A 116 -3.02 -18.36 -1.85
CA GLN A 116 -3.13 -19.48 -0.89
C GLN A 116 -1.86 -19.82 -0.07
N ASP A 117 -0.65 -19.42 -0.46
CA ASP A 117 0.60 -19.82 0.21
C ASP A 117 1.41 -18.61 0.72
N VAL A 118 0.94 -17.98 1.79
CA VAL A 118 1.74 -16.97 2.51
C VAL A 118 2.55 -17.72 3.56
N PRO A 119 3.89 -17.73 3.54
CA PRO A 119 4.68 -18.44 4.56
C PRO A 119 4.35 -17.99 5.99
N ALA A 120 3.99 -16.73 6.19
CA ALA A 120 3.54 -16.21 7.48
C ALA A 120 2.19 -16.78 7.96
N VAL A 121 1.40 -17.38 7.05
CA VAL A 121 0.14 -18.09 7.30
C VAL A 121 0.32 -19.54 6.86
N SER A 122 1.45 -20.16 7.23
CA SER A 122 1.70 -21.56 6.95
C SER A 122 0.62 -22.42 7.62
N TYR A 123 -0.19 -23.07 6.80
CA TYR A 123 -1.14 -24.08 7.21
C TYR A 123 -0.41 -25.21 7.95
N SER A 124 -0.76 -25.44 9.22
CA SER A 124 -0.28 -26.60 9.98
C SER A 124 -1.38 -27.67 10.00
N PRO A 125 -1.18 -28.82 9.34
CA PRO A 125 -2.12 -29.95 9.40
C PRO A 125 -2.35 -30.46 10.83
N ASP A 126 -1.42 -30.17 11.75
CA ASP A 126 -1.51 -30.55 13.15
C ASP A 126 -2.40 -29.59 13.94
N LEU A 127 -2.37 -28.30 13.60
CA LEU A 127 -3.27 -27.30 14.18
C LEU A 127 -4.73 -27.57 13.79
N GLU A 128 -4.99 -27.91 12.52
CA GLU A 128 -6.35 -28.26 12.07
C GLU A 128 -6.87 -29.51 12.78
N ARG A 129 -6.05 -30.56 12.90
CA ARG A 129 -6.44 -31.78 13.63
C ARG A 129 -6.73 -31.52 15.10
N THR A 130 -6.00 -30.59 15.72
CA THR A 130 -6.21 -30.19 17.12
C THR A 130 -7.52 -29.43 17.28
N LEU A 131 -7.76 -28.41 16.45
CA LEU A 131 -9.00 -27.61 16.48
C LEU A 131 -10.23 -28.49 16.18
N ALA A 132 -10.15 -29.37 15.18
CA ALA A 132 -11.25 -30.28 14.83
C ALA A 132 -11.60 -31.26 15.96
N ARG A 133 -10.64 -31.62 16.82
CA ARG A 133 -10.87 -32.44 18.01
C ARG A 133 -11.57 -31.65 19.12
N GLU A 134 -11.13 -30.43 19.38
CA GLU A 134 -11.70 -29.59 20.44
C GLU A 134 -13.14 -29.17 20.14
N PHE A 135 -13.45 -28.83 18.89
CA PHE A 135 -14.82 -28.46 18.49
C PHE A 135 -15.81 -29.63 18.46
N ARG A 136 -15.35 -30.88 18.40
CA ARG A 136 -16.22 -32.07 18.49
C ARG A 136 -16.46 -32.53 19.94
N ALA A 137 -15.72 -31.99 20.89
CA ALA A 137 -15.83 -32.33 22.31
C ALA A 137 -16.73 -31.37 23.10
N GLN A 138 -17.29 -30.35 22.45
CA GLN A 138 -18.32 -29.44 22.97
C GLN A 138 -19.70 -29.84 22.44
#